data_AF-A0A0G0ZGZ0-F1
#
_entry.id   AF-A0A0G0ZGZ0-F1
#
_cell.length_a   1.000
_cell.length_b   1.000
_cell.length_c   1.000
_cell.angle_alpha   90.00
_cell.angle_beta   90.00
_cell.angle_gamma   90.00
#
_symmetry.space_group_name_H-M   'P 1'
#
loop_
_entity.id
_entity.type
_entity.pdbx_description
1 polymer ?
#
loop_
_entity_poly.entity_id
_entity_poly.type
_entity_poly.pdbx_seq_one_letter_code
_entity_poly.pdbx_strand_id
1 'polypeptide(L)'
;MEDELDEIANGRLNLEKVLNNFYLPFKKKLDEAFLGAEKVKLNLGETDEKCEECGHPLVIRMSKFGKFLACSNFPECKFTKNILEKAGIACPQCNGDIIVKKTRRGKQFYGCANYPKCQFAAWKKEDIKSVIPGGG
;
A
#
# COMPACT_ATOMS: atom_id res chain seq x y z
N MET A 1 1.96 16.35 -27.50
CA MET A 1 3.16 15.52 -27.31
C MET A 1 3.20 14.37 -28.30
N GLU A 2 2.23 13.43 -28.34
CA GLU A 2 2.28 12.36 -29.36
C GLU A 2 2.27 12.91 -30.81
N ASP A 3 1.35 13.83 -31.12
CA ASP A 3 1.28 14.45 -32.46
C ASP A 3 2.59 15.18 -32.87
N GLU A 4 3.32 15.76 -31.92
CA GLU A 4 4.58 16.47 -32.17
C GLU A 4 5.73 15.50 -32.42
N LEU A 5 5.69 14.30 -31.79
CA LEU A 5 6.68 13.24 -31.98
C LEU A 5 6.52 12.57 -33.35
N ASP A 6 5.29 12.39 -33.81
CA ASP A 6 5.00 11.89 -35.16
C ASP A 6 5.49 12.87 -36.24
N GLU A 7 5.33 14.17 -36.01
CA GLU A 7 5.82 15.19 -36.93
C GLU A 7 7.36 15.31 -36.95
N ILE A 8 8.05 14.98 -35.84
CA ILE A 8 9.53 14.83 -35.83
C ILE A 8 9.95 13.61 -36.66
N ALA A 9 9.26 12.47 -36.52
CA ALA A 9 9.57 11.26 -37.27
C ALA A 9 9.39 11.48 -38.78
N ASN A 10 8.42 12.32 -39.17
CA ASN A 10 8.19 12.75 -40.55
C ASN A 10 9.14 13.89 -41.01
N GLY A 11 10.07 14.33 -40.16
CA GLY A 11 11.06 15.38 -40.48
C GLY A 11 10.49 16.80 -40.55
N ARG A 12 9.24 17.00 -40.11
CA ARG A 12 8.51 18.28 -40.21
C ARG A 12 8.76 19.19 -39.02
N LEU A 13 9.11 18.61 -37.86
CA LEU A 13 9.45 19.37 -36.67
C LEU A 13 10.88 19.10 -36.21
N ASN A 14 11.47 20.13 -35.62
CA ASN A 14 12.81 20.07 -35.04
C ASN A 14 12.71 19.55 -33.59
N LEU A 15 13.41 18.45 -33.30
CA LEU A 15 13.42 17.77 -32.01
C LEU A 15 13.85 18.69 -30.86
N GLU A 16 14.87 19.53 -31.07
CA GLU A 16 15.39 20.42 -30.03
C GLU A 16 14.35 21.45 -29.58
N LYS A 17 13.55 21.98 -30.52
CA LYS A 17 12.45 22.90 -30.21
C LYS A 17 11.36 22.22 -29.39
N VAL A 18 10.94 21.02 -29.76
CA VAL A 18 9.89 20.27 -29.05
C VAL A 18 10.34 19.90 -27.63
N LEU A 19 11.59 19.43 -27.48
CA LEU A 19 12.18 19.11 -26.18
C LEU A 19 12.25 20.33 -25.27
N ASN A 20 12.71 21.48 -25.77
CA ASN A 20 12.79 22.71 -24.99
C ASN A 20 11.40 23.22 -24.57
N ASN A 21 10.42 23.16 -25.47
CA ASN A 21 9.04 23.57 -25.19
C ASN A 21 8.37 22.71 -24.12
N PHE A 22 8.71 21.42 -24.03
CA PHE A 22 8.20 20.53 -22.98
C PHE A 22 9.00 20.67 -21.68
N TYR A 23 10.33 20.62 -21.77
CA TYR A 23 11.20 20.51 -20.61
C TYR A 23 11.30 21.81 -19.80
N LEU A 24 11.34 22.98 -20.44
CA LEU A 24 11.48 24.25 -19.71
C LEU A 24 10.27 24.54 -18.79
N PRO A 25 9.00 24.41 -19.24
CA PRO A 25 7.85 24.56 -18.36
C PRO A 25 7.76 23.44 -17.32
N PHE A 26 8.11 22.19 -17.68
CA PHE A 26 8.13 21.07 -16.75
C PHE A 26 9.13 21.28 -15.62
N LYS A 27 10.36 21.72 -15.95
CA LYS A 27 11.41 22.03 -14.96
C LYS A 27 10.93 23.08 -13.97
N LYS A 28 10.28 24.14 -14.44
CA LYS A 28 9.73 25.17 -13.55
C LYS A 28 8.71 24.58 -12.57
N LYS A 29 7.77 23.77 -13.05
CA LYS A 29 6.79 23.08 -12.20
C LYS A 29 7.45 22.10 -11.21
N LEU A 30 8.51 21.42 -11.66
CA LEU A 30 9.29 20.50 -10.83
C LEU A 30 10.01 21.25 -9.71
N ASP A 31 10.67 22.36 -10.02
CA ASP A 31 11.35 23.22 -9.06
C ASP A 31 10.36 23.81 -8.05
N GLU A 32 9.20 24.30 -8.51
CA GLU A 32 8.09 24.75 -7.65
C GLU A 32 7.61 23.63 -6.71
N ALA A 33 7.43 22.41 -7.21
CA ALA A 33 7.03 21.26 -6.41
C ALA A 33 8.11 20.87 -5.39
N PHE A 34 9.40 20.94 -5.73
CA PHE A 34 10.49 20.66 -4.78
C PHE A 34 10.62 21.73 -3.69
N LEU A 35 10.39 23.00 -4.03
CA LEU A 35 10.42 24.11 -3.09
C LEU A 35 9.22 24.09 -2.13
N GLY A 36 8.03 23.71 -2.63
CA GLY A 36 6.81 23.60 -1.84
C GLY A 36 6.63 22.26 -1.12
N ALA A 37 7.39 21.23 -1.50
CA ALA A 37 7.34 19.93 -0.84
C ALA A 37 8.12 19.96 0.46
N GLU A 38 7.40 20.01 1.57
CA GLU A 38 7.94 19.56 2.84
C GLU A 38 8.40 18.10 2.67
N LYS A 39 9.70 17.82 2.88
CA LYS A 39 10.22 16.44 2.82
C LYS A 39 9.47 15.64 3.88
N VAL A 40 8.44 14.93 3.47
CA VAL A 40 7.69 14.04 4.35
C VAL A 40 8.68 12.96 4.78
N LYS A 41 9.33 13.17 5.94
CA LYS A 41 9.89 12.08 6.71
C LYS A 41 8.69 11.23 7.09
N LEU A 42 8.46 10.17 6.33
CA LEU A 42 7.57 9.09 6.71
C LEU A 42 8.17 8.46 7.98
N ASN A 43 7.93 9.11 9.13
CA ASN A 43 8.18 8.57 10.46
C ASN A 43 7.14 7.48 10.68
N LEU A 44 7.36 6.37 10.01
CA LEU A 44 6.55 5.19 10.17
C LEU A 44 7.20 4.45 11.33
N GLY A 45 6.65 4.73 12.51
CA GLY A 45 7.21 4.40 13.82
C GLY A 45 7.90 3.05 13.90
N GLU A 46 8.99 3.04 14.67
CA GLU A 46 9.67 1.83 15.09
C GLU A 46 8.66 0.93 15.81
N THR A 47 8.74 -0.37 15.54
CA THR A 47 7.96 -1.37 16.28
C THR A 47 8.88 -2.10 17.24
N ASP A 48 8.34 -2.59 18.34
CA ASP A 48 9.08 -3.43 19.29
C ASP A 48 9.37 -4.85 18.75
N GLU A 49 8.87 -5.20 17.55
CA GLU A 49 9.14 -6.48 16.89
C GLU A 49 10.54 -6.47 16.25
N LYS A 50 11.32 -7.52 16.53
CA LYS A 50 12.61 -7.77 15.87
C LYS A 50 12.43 -8.60 14.61
N CYS A 51 13.25 -8.33 13.60
CA CYS A 51 13.31 -9.10 12.37
C CYS A 51 13.79 -10.53 12.66
N GLU A 52 13.05 -11.51 12.14
CA GLU A 52 13.35 -12.94 12.32
C GLU A 52 14.62 -13.38 11.56
N GLU A 53 15.05 -12.61 10.55
CA GLU A 53 16.23 -12.94 9.74
C GLU A 53 17.54 -12.33 10.26
N CYS A 54 17.50 -11.12 10.84
CA CYS A 54 18.72 -10.39 11.24
C CYS A 54 18.68 -9.77 12.63
N GLY A 55 17.55 -9.86 13.36
CA GLY A 55 17.42 -9.34 14.72
C GLY A 55 17.30 -7.82 14.85
N HIS A 56 17.46 -7.05 13.78
CA HIS A 56 17.23 -5.61 13.76
C HIS A 56 15.74 -5.26 13.93
N PRO A 57 15.40 -4.07 14.45
CA PRO A 57 14.00 -3.68 14.65
C PRO A 57 13.24 -3.60 13.32
N LEU A 58 11.96 -3.98 13.35
CA LEU A 58 11.04 -3.77 12.24
C LEU A 58 10.49 -2.34 12.32
N VAL A 59 10.37 -1.72 11.15
CA VAL A 59 9.78 -0.38 10.99
C VAL A 59 8.54 -0.50 10.11
N ILE A 60 7.53 0.32 10.38
CA ILE A 60 6.39 0.41 9.48
C ILE A 60 6.87 1.10 8.18
N ARG A 61 6.39 0.68 7.02
CA ARG A 61 6.59 1.33 5.72
C ARG A 61 5.26 1.43 4.99
N MET A 62 5.11 2.43 4.12
CA MET A 62 3.88 2.65 3.34
C MET A 62 4.15 2.27 1.89
N SER A 63 3.29 1.43 1.32
CA SER A 63 3.27 1.09 -0.11
C SER A 63 1.95 1.53 -0.73
N LYS A 64 1.83 1.42 -2.06
CA LYS A 64 0.56 1.58 -2.78
C LYS A 64 -0.55 0.63 -2.29
N PHE A 65 -0.19 -0.47 -1.63
CA PHE A 65 -1.13 -1.46 -1.11
C PHE A 65 -1.51 -1.23 0.37
N GLY A 66 -0.82 -0.32 1.05
CA GLY A 66 -1.02 0.00 2.47
C GLY A 66 0.27 -0.10 3.29
N LYS A 67 0.11 -0.03 4.61
CA LYS A 67 1.20 -0.13 5.59
C LYS A 67 1.66 -1.58 5.74
N PHE A 68 2.97 -1.78 5.86
CA PHE A 68 3.60 -3.08 6.09
C PHE A 68 4.79 -2.91 7.03
N LEU A 69 5.26 -3.99 7.66
CA LEU A 69 6.49 -4.02 8.43
C LEU A 69 7.65 -4.37 7.50
N ALA A 70 8.76 -3.65 7.62
CA ALA A 70 10.00 -3.91 6.90
C ALA A 70 11.18 -3.91 7.87
N CYS A 71 12.24 -4.65 7.56
CA CYS A 71 13.47 -4.54 8.32
C CYS A 71 14.04 -3.11 8.24
N SER A 72 14.49 -2.56 9.38
CA SER A 72 15.24 -1.31 9.43
C SER A 72 16.56 -1.40 8.66
N ASN A 73 17.18 -2.58 8.59
CA ASN A 73 18.47 -2.81 7.91
C ASN A 73 18.35 -3.03 6.39
N PHE A 74 17.32 -2.50 5.75
CA PHE A 74 17.22 -2.49 4.29
C PHE A 74 18.26 -1.52 3.70
N PRO A 75 19.03 -1.86 2.64
CA PRO A 75 18.81 -2.95 1.66
C PRO A 75 19.44 -4.32 1.99
N GLU A 76 20.25 -4.41 3.04
CA GLU A 76 20.97 -5.63 3.42
C GLU A 76 20.02 -6.76 3.87
N CYS A 77 18.93 -6.40 4.57
CA CYS A 77 17.85 -7.32 4.92
C CYS A 77 16.54 -6.92 4.20
N LYS A 78 15.97 -7.86 3.45
CA LYS A 78 14.74 -7.67 2.64
C LYS A 78 13.48 -8.22 3.31
N PHE A 79 13.56 -8.62 4.58
CA PHE A 79 12.41 -9.10 5.33
C PHE A 79 11.27 -8.07 5.33
N THR A 80 10.06 -8.53 5.00
CA THR A 80 8.83 -7.75 5.09
C THR A 80 7.69 -8.62 5.59
N LYS A 81 6.78 -8.01 6.35
CA LYS A 81 5.60 -8.67 6.94
C LYS A 81 4.39 -7.77 6.79
N ASN A 82 3.25 -8.34 6.39
CA ASN A 82 2.02 -7.56 6.26
C ASN A 82 1.44 -7.21 7.62
N ILE A 83 1.03 -5.96 7.80
CA ILE A 83 0.25 -5.57 8.99
C ILE A 83 -1.19 -5.99 8.73
N LEU A 84 -1.63 -7.04 9.42
CA LEU A 84 -3.03 -7.45 9.41
C LEU A 84 -3.81 -6.50 10.31
N GLU A 85 -4.64 -5.66 9.71
CA GLU A 85 -5.52 -4.77 10.46
C GLU A 85 -6.59 -5.62 11.16
N LYS A 86 -6.45 -5.78 12.48
CA LYS A 86 -7.43 -6.51 13.30
C LYS A 86 -8.68 -5.65 13.45
N ALA A 87 -9.86 -6.23 13.24
CA ALA A 87 -11.13 -5.53 13.38
C ALA A 87 -11.51 -5.22 14.85
N GLY A 88 -10.77 -5.81 15.81
CA GLY A 88 -11.04 -5.74 17.25
C GLY A 88 -12.29 -6.51 17.68
N ILE A 89 -12.77 -7.42 16.83
CA ILE A 89 -13.95 -8.26 17.09
C ILE A 89 -13.52 -9.71 16.97
N ALA A 90 -13.88 -10.52 17.96
CA ALA A 90 -13.67 -11.96 17.93
C ALA A 90 -14.64 -12.62 16.93
N CYS A 91 -14.15 -13.64 16.22
CA CYS A 91 -14.94 -14.39 15.27
C CYS A 91 -16.08 -15.12 16.00
N PRO A 92 -17.34 -14.98 15.55
CA PRO A 92 -18.47 -15.66 16.20
C PRO A 92 -18.44 -17.19 16.06
N GLN A 93 -17.65 -17.73 15.11
CA GLN A 93 -17.58 -19.17 14.85
C GLN A 93 -16.47 -19.90 15.61
N CYS A 94 -15.32 -19.25 15.84
CA CYS A 94 -14.14 -19.91 16.42
C CYS A 94 -13.42 -19.08 17.48
N ASN A 95 -13.98 -17.93 17.86
CA ASN A 95 -13.41 -16.98 18.82
C ASN A 95 -12.02 -16.44 18.46
N GLY A 96 -11.54 -16.66 17.23
CA GLY A 96 -10.27 -16.14 16.72
C GLY A 96 -10.36 -14.68 16.26
N ASP A 97 -9.22 -14.04 16.01
CA ASP A 97 -9.18 -12.65 15.53
C ASP A 97 -9.78 -12.50 14.12
N ILE A 98 -10.62 -11.47 13.92
CA ILE A 98 -11.06 -11.05 12.59
C ILE A 98 -10.07 -10.01 12.03
N ILE A 99 -9.64 -10.22 10.79
CA ILE A 99 -8.71 -9.37 10.06
C ILE A 99 -9.37 -8.76 8.81
N VAL A 100 -9.01 -7.53 8.48
CA VAL A 100 -9.47 -6.84 7.27
C VAL A 100 -8.63 -7.30 6.09
N LYS A 101 -9.30 -7.84 5.06
CA LYS A 101 -8.69 -8.27 3.79
C LYS A 101 -9.29 -7.48 2.64
N LYS A 102 -8.61 -7.48 1.49
CA LYS A 102 -9.10 -6.90 0.23
C LYS A 102 -9.26 -8.00 -0.81
N THR A 103 -10.36 -7.95 -1.55
CA THR A 103 -10.57 -8.81 -2.71
C THR A 103 -9.64 -8.41 -3.87
N ARG A 104 -9.53 -9.24 -4.90
CA ARG A 104 -8.81 -8.91 -6.15
C ARG A 104 -9.33 -7.61 -6.81
N ARG A 105 -10.61 -7.28 -6.60
CA ARG A 105 -11.25 -6.05 -7.10
C ARG A 105 -11.10 -4.85 -6.15
N GLY A 106 -10.33 -4.99 -5.07
CA GLY A 106 -10.03 -3.91 -4.11
C GLY A 106 -11.08 -3.70 -3.01
N LYS A 107 -12.25 -4.35 -3.10
CA LYS A 107 -13.29 -4.25 -2.06
C LYS A 107 -12.82 -4.91 -0.76
N GLN A 108 -12.92 -4.20 0.36
CA GLN A 108 -12.57 -4.70 1.69
C GLN A 108 -13.63 -5.69 2.21
N PHE A 109 -13.18 -6.66 2.98
CA PHE A 109 -14.01 -7.62 3.71
C PHE A 109 -13.31 -8.06 5.00
N TYR A 110 -14.07 -8.57 5.95
CA TYR A 110 -13.61 -9.03 7.24
C TYR A 110 -13.56 -10.56 7.24
N GLY A 111 -12.38 -11.15 7.40
CA GLY A 111 -12.20 -12.61 7.41
C GLY A 111 -11.55 -13.09 8.69
N CYS A 112 -11.81 -14.34 9.09
CA CYS A 112 -11.12 -14.93 10.23
C CYS A 112 -9.62 -15.13 9.94
N ALA A 113 -8.77 -14.85 10.94
CA ALA A 113 -7.32 -15.11 10.89
C ALA A 113 -6.99 -16.61 10.83
N ASN A 114 -7.87 -17.47 11.35
CA ASN A 114 -7.68 -18.93 11.39
C ASN A 114 -8.03 -19.65 10.08
N TYR A 115 -8.16 -18.94 8.95
CA TYR A 115 -8.35 -19.57 7.64
C TYR A 115 -7.16 -20.49 7.30
N PRO A 116 -7.36 -21.73 6.80
CA PRO A 116 -8.60 -22.31 6.27
C PRO A 116 -9.48 -23.04 7.30
N LYS A 117 -9.06 -23.14 8.57
CA LYS A 117 -9.81 -23.84 9.63
C LYS A 117 -11.12 -23.15 9.99
N CYS A 118 -11.18 -21.83 9.85
CA CYS A 118 -12.40 -21.04 9.96
C CYS A 118 -12.60 -20.19 8.69
N GLN A 119 -13.73 -20.39 8.01
CA GLN A 119 -14.04 -19.73 6.74
C GLN A 119 -14.99 -18.53 6.90
N PHE A 120 -15.20 -18.05 8.14
CA PHE A 120 -16.02 -16.89 8.40
C PHE A 120 -15.53 -15.66 7.61
N ALA A 121 -16.43 -15.05 6.85
CA ALA A 121 -16.21 -13.83 6.12
C ALA A 121 -17.46 -12.93 6.16
N ALA A 122 -17.27 -11.62 6.33
CA ALA A 122 -18.33 -10.62 6.36
C ALA A 122 -17.93 -9.40 5.53
N TRP A 123 -18.90 -8.68 4.97
CA TRP A 123 -18.64 -7.49 4.15
C TRP A 123 -18.62 -6.19 4.97
N LYS A 124 -19.42 -6.11 6.03
CA LYS A 124 -19.46 -4.98 6.96
C LYS A 124 -19.03 -5.40 8.36
N LYS A 125 -18.64 -4.42 9.18
CA LYS A 125 -18.18 -4.67 10.55
C LYS A 125 -19.35 -5.05 11.47
N GLU A 126 -20.53 -4.48 11.20
CA GLU A 126 -21.76 -4.70 11.96
C GLU A 126 -22.27 -6.13 11.78
N ASP A 127 -22.13 -6.65 10.56
CA ASP A 127 -22.53 -8.00 10.19
C ASP A 127 -21.85 -9.04 11.10
N ILE A 128 -20.61 -8.79 11.54
CA ILE A 128 -19.83 -9.70 12.39
C ILE A 128 -20.53 -10.00 13.72
N LYS A 129 -21.22 -9.01 14.31
CA LYS A 129 -21.93 -9.16 15.59
C LYS A 129 -23.35 -9.72 15.42
N SER A 130 -23.95 -9.51 14.25
CA SER A 130 -25.33 -9.90 13.96
C SER A 130 -25.49 -11.37 13.58
N VAL A 131 -24.40 -12.05 13.22
CA VAL A 131 -24.42 -13.49 12.91
C VAL A 131 -24.50 -14.27 14.22
N ILE A 132 -25.73 -14.43 14.71
CA ILE A 132 -26.08 -15.44 15.71
C ILE A 132 -25.85 -16.82 15.04
N PRO A 133 -25.18 -17.79 15.70
CA PRO A 133 -25.09 -19.14 15.15
C PRO A 133 -26.48 -19.78 15.19
N GLY A 134 -27.19 -19.74 14.07
CA GLY A 134 -28.47 -20.43 13.92
C GLY A 134 -29.19 -20.10 12.61
N GLY A 135 -29.24 -21.07 11.70
CA GLY A 135 -30.25 -21.10 10.65
C GLY A 135 -29.81 -21.76 9.34
N GLY A 136 -30.15 -23.04 9.16
CA GLY A 136 -30.24 -23.73 7.86
C GLY A 136 -29.22 -24.83 7.64
#